data_AF-A0A7C6Z862-F1
#
_entry.id   AF-A0A7C6Z862-F1
#
_cell.length_a   1.000
_cell.length_b   1.000
_cell.length_c   1.000
_cell.angle_alpha   90.00
_cell.angle_beta   90.00
_cell.angle_gamma   90.00
#
_symmetry.space_group_name_H-M   'P 1'
#
loop_
_entity.id
_entity.type
_entity.pdbx_description
1 polymer ?
#
loop_
_entity_poly.entity_id
_entity_poly.type
_entity_poly.pdbx_seq_one_letter_code
_entity_poly.pdbx_strand_id
1 'polypeptide(L)'
;MKRIIVMLALMAVLSVPAAALAYNPGVALPSGATEVEAFEWNGTVWSSMWVNGAGAPAANARCWSSTPDSGACNKQNWVINITNHASVAQWIDWSIGGTRWDWRIRKPGTYAADCINFTIKSNNDVAVNFDGFADLEYLEQSAGVKQTIDTYYSYGGSIEAAQSNGWIRAADLNNADFIFPDGSALHSGLNYKLWNKIVVENCNSSCEYEDTATITLTVRNMKHWIDPETGNFKSDQT
;
A
#
# COMPACT_ATOMS: atom_id res chain seq x y z
N MET A 1 34.84 -7.92 28.95
CA MET A 1 33.62 -7.97 29.79
C MET A 1 33.13 -6.53 30.04
N LYS A 2 31.80 -6.31 30.02
CA LYS A 2 31.04 -5.06 29.71
C LYS A 2 30.80 -4.93 28.19
N ARG A 3 29.81 -5.56 27.52
CA ARG A 3 28.36 -5.73 27.72
C ARG A 3 27.57 -4.41 27.85
N ILE A 4 26.87 -4.10 26.75
CA ILE A 4 25.43 -3.72 26.65
C ILE A 4 25.09 -2.24 26.36
N ILE A 5 24.34 -2.09 25.24
CA ILE A 5 23.41 -1.03 24.78
C ILE A 5 23.99 0.28 24.25
N VAL A 6 24.01 0.41 22.91
CA VAL A 6 23.46 1.56 22.18
C VAL A 6 22.81 1.04 20.88
N MET A 7 21.59 0.49 21.00
CA MET A 7 20.62 0.36 19.91
C MET A 7 19.55 1.41 20.21
N LEU A 8 19.56 2.55 19.53
CA LEU A 8 18.45 3.50 19.39
C LEU A 8 18.97 4.78 18.71
N ALA A 9 19.04 4.77 17.39
CA ALA A 9 19.05 5.97 16.59
C ALA A 9 18.41 5.68 15.23
N LEU A 10 17.15 6.14 15.10
CA LEU A 10 16.39 6.35 13.87
C LEU A 10 15.90 5.10 13.10
N MET A 11 15.07 4.30 13.78
CA MET A 11 13.76 4.03 13.18
C MET A 11 12.95 5.33 13.27
N ALA A 12 12.76 5.99 12.14
CA ALA A 12 11.68 6.96 11.97
C ALA A 12 10.67 6.43 10.95
N VAL A 13 10.31 5.15 11.07
CA VAL A 13 8.89 4.79 11.01
C VAL A 13 8.42 5.09 12.42
N LEU A 14 7.63 6.15 12.59
CA LEU A 14 7.05 6.48 13.88
C LEU A 14 6.43 5.21 14.45
N SER A 15 6.95 4.72 15.58
CA SER A 15 6.11 4.07 16.57
C SER A 15 5.21 5.16 17.16
N VAL A 16 4.31 5.71 16.32
CA VAL A 16 3.06 6.23 16.83
C VAL A 16 2.52 5.04 17.64
N PRO A 17 2.11 5.21 18.90
CA PRO A 17 1.27 4.18 19.50
C PRO A 17 0.23 3.85 18.44
N ALA A 18 0.07 2.56 18.14
CA ALA A 18 -1.08 2.10 17.40
C ALA A 18 -2.31 2.53 18.22
N ALA A 19 -2.71 3.80 18.12
CA ALA A 19 -4.09 4.12 17.91
C ALA A 19 -4.40 3.31 16.65
N ALA A 20 -4.80 2.06 16.85
CA ALA A 20 -5.63 1.38 15.91
C ALA A 20 -6.72 2.40 15.62
N LEU A 21 -6.58 3.13 14.50
CA LEU A 21 -7.65 3.94 13.98
C LEU A 21 -8.79 2.95 13.88
N ALA A 22 -9.75 3.08 14.80
CA ALA A 22 -10.82 2.11 14.95
C ALA A 22 -11.40 1.92 13.56
N TYR A 23 -11.31 0.69 13.05
CA TYR A 23 -11.78 0.34 11.73
C TYR A 23 -13.20 0.91 11.55
N ASN A 24 -13.35 1.85 10.64
CA ASN A 24 -14.60 2.54 10.37
C ASN A 24 -15.02 2.22 8.92
N PRO A 25 -15.75 1.12 8.73
CA PRO A 25 -16.18 0.67 7.41
C PRO A 25 -17.19 1.63 6.75
N GLY A 26 -17.59 2.71 7.44
CA GLY A 26 -18.66 3.61 7.02
C GLY A 26 -20.02 3.19 7.58
N VAL A 27 -21.01 4.05 7.36
CA VAL A 27 -22.41 3.82 7.77
C VAL A 27 -23.22 3.37 6.56
N ALA A 28 -24.12 2.41 6.76
CA ALA A 28 -25.06 1.94 5.75
C ALA A 28 -25.98 3.07 5.26
N LEU A 29 -26.49 2.93 4.04
CA LEU A 29 -27.50 3.84 3.52
C LEU A 29 -28.79 3.78 4.36
N PRO A 30 -29.53 4.90 4.52
CA PRO A 30 -30.84 4.86 5.18
C PRO A 30 -31.81 3.92 4.45
N SER A 31 -32.73 3.32 5.20
CA SER A 31 -33.78 2.46 4.62
C SER A 31 -34.60 3.23 3.58
N GLY A 32 -34.84 2.61 2.43
CA GLY A 32 -35.58 3.21 1.31
C GLY A 32 -34.76 4.20 0.47
N ALA A 33 -33.44 4.27 0.65
CA ALA A 33 -32.57 5.06 -0.21
C ALA A 33 -32.73 4.63 -1.68
N THR A 34 -32.87 5.61 -2.57
CA THR A 34 -33.04 5.43 -4.01
C THR A 34 -31.86 6.07 -4.73
N GLU A 35 -31.18 5.30 -5.58
CA GLU A 35 -30.05 5.79 -6.36
C GLU A 35 -30.53 6.89 -7.33
N VAL A 36 -29.79 7.98 -7.37
CA VAL A 36 -30.01 9.10 -8.29
C VAL A 36 -28.79 9.27 -9.18
N GLU A 37 -28.98 9.86 -10.35
CA GLU A 37 -27.90 10.08 -11.29
C GLU A 37 -26.85 11.03 -10.69
N ALA A 38 -25.60 10.57 -10.68
CA ALA A 38 -24.44 11.38 -10.32
C ALA A 38 -23.72 11.86 -11.58
N PHE A 39 -23.11 13.04 -11.50
CA PHE A 39 -22.34 13.63 -12.60
C PHE A 39 -20.94 14.00 -12.13
N GLU A 40 -19.96 13.74 -12.98
CA GLU A 40 -18.58 14.15 -12.80
C GLU A 40 -18.26 15.30 -13.75
N TRP A 41 -17.57 16.32 -13.23
CA TRP A 41 -17.03 17.39 -14.05
C TRP A 41 -15.63 17.03 -14.54
N ASN A 42 -15.46 16.89 -15.87
CA ASN A 42 -14.17 16.54 -16.46
C ASN A 42 -13.28 17.76 -16.80
N GLY A 43 -13.65 18.96 -16.33
CA GLY A 43 -12.99 20.22 -16.68
C GLY A 43 -13.70 21.01 -17.80
N THR A 44 -14.55 20.37 -18.60
CA THR A 44 -15.25 21.01 -19.74
C THR A 44 -16.76 20.74 -19.76
N VAL A 45 -17.18 19.51 -19.44
CA VAL A 45 -18.59 19.11 -19.44
C VAL A 45 -18.90 18.22 -18.23
N TRP A 46 -20.16 18.25 -17.80
CA TRP A 46 -20.70 17.27 -16.86
C TRP A 46 -20.95 15.96 -17.60
N SER A 47 -20.36 14.88 -17.10
CA SER A 47 -20.50 13.53 -17.63
C SER A 47 -21.27 12.68 -16.64
N SER A 48 -22.26 11.93 -17.12
CA SER A 48 -23.07 11.03 -16.29
C SER A 48 -22.24 9.84 -15.80
N MET A 49 -22.44 9.47 -14.53
CA MET A 49 -21.86 8.27 -13.92
C MET A 49 -22.68 7.00 -14.18
N TRP A 50 -23.87 7.11 -14.78
CA TRP A 50 -24.66 5.97 -15.22
C TRP A 50 -24.15 5.44 -16.56
N VAL A 51 -22.93 4.89 -16.56
CA VAL A 51 -22.38 4.19 -17.72
C VAL A 51 -23.18 2.91 -17.94
N ASN A 52 -24.12 2.95 -18.89
CA ASN A 52 -25.12 1.90 -19.16
C ASN A 52 -26.22 1.73 -18.08
N GLY A 53 -26.52 2.78 -17.33
CA GLY A 53 -27.62 2.81 -16.35
C GLY A 53 -27.17 2.88 -14.89
N ALA A 54 -28.13 2.81 -13.97
CA ALA A 54 -27.88 2.82 -12.54
C ALA A 54 -27.10 1.58 -12.09
N GLY A 55 -26.32 1.72 -11.01
CA GLY A 55 -25.59 0.59 -10.44
C GLY A 55 -24.29 0.22 -11.14
N ALA A 56 -23.71 1.11 -11.96
CA ALA A 56 -22.44 0.86 -12.62
C ALA A 56 -21.31 0.65 -11.58
N PRO A 57 -20.69 -0.56 -11.49
CA PRO A 57 -19.72 -0.86 -10.43
C PRO A 57 -18.43 -0.04 -10.52
N ALA A 58 -18.04 0.33 -11.73
CA ALA A 58 -16.82 1.09 -12.03
C ALA A 58 -17.05 2.60 -12.13
N ALA A 59 -18.22 3.12 -11.74
CA ALA A 59 -18.46 4.56 -11.70
C ALA A 59 -17.52 5.24 -10.68
N ASN A 60 -17.10 6.48 -10.94
CA ASN A 60 -16.27 7.24 -9.99
C ASN A 60 -17.06 7.68 -8.74
N ALA A 61 -18.37 7.87 -8.90
CA ALA A 61 -19.27 8.22 -7.81
C ALA A 61 -20.67 7.66 -8.06
N ARG A 62 -21.36 7.31 -6.97
CA ARG A 62 -22.79 6.96 -6.94
C ARG A 62 -23.47 7.78 -5.84
N CYS A 63 -24.74 8.13 -6.04
CA CYS A 63 -25.47 9.03 -5.16
C CYS A 63 -26.86 8.48 -4.85
N TRP A 64 -27.36 8.72 -3.65
CA TRP A 64 -28.68 8.28 -3.21
C TRP A 64 -29.45 9.43 -2.56
N SER A 65 -30.75 9.49 -2.86
CA SER A 65 -31.71 10.28 -2.11
C SER A 65 -32.45 9.37 -1.13
N SER A 66 -32.75 9.87 0.06
CA SER A 66 -33.43 9.09 1.10
C SER A 66 -34.24 10.01 2.01
N THR A 67 -35.01 9.42 2.93
CA THR A 67 -35.82 10.15 3.93
C THR A 67 -36.70 11.24 3.32
N PRO A 68 -37.59 10.91 2.36
CA PRO A 68 -38.50 11.90 1.78
C PRO A 68 -39.42 12.48 2.87
N ASP A 69 -39.70 13.78 2.78
CA ASP A 69 -40.63 14.48 3.66
C ASP A 69 -41.72 15.16 2.82
N SER A 70 -42.92 15.29 3.38
CA SER A 70 -44.07 15.86 2.68
C SER A 70 -45.02 16.60 3.63
N GLY A 71 -45.75 17.58 3.10
CA GLY A 71 -46.69 18.40 3.86
C GLY A 71 -47.82 18.96 3.00
N ALA A 72 -48.94 19.33 3.63
CA ALA A 72 -50.12 19.89 2.96
C ALA A 72 -50.91 20.87 3.86
N CYS A 73 -51.81 21.65 3.25
CA CYS A 73 -52.76 22.60 3.90
C CYS A 73 -52.16 23.96 4.35
N ASN A 74 -53.01 24.78 4.98
CA ASN A 74 -52.84 26.23 5.21
C ASN A 74 -51.88 26.61 6.35
N LYS A 75 -50.89 25.78 6.64
CA LYS A 75 -49.87 26.10 7.66
C LYS A 75 -48.99 27.24 7.14
N GLN A 76 -48.79 28.26 7.96
CA GLN A 76 -47.99 29.44 7.58
C GLN A 76 -46.52 29.11 7.33
N ASN A 77 -45.94 28.19 8.12
CA ASN A 77 -44.51 27.86 8.05
C ASN A 77 -44.29 26.34 7.99
N TRP A 78 -43.41 25.92 7.07
CA TRP A 78 -42.90 24.55 6.93
C TRP A 78 -41.39 24.58 7.17
N VAL A 79 -40.89 23.67 8.00
CA VAL A 79 -39.46 23.52 8.28
C VAL A 79 -39.05 22.13 7.82
N ILE A 80 -38.10 22.08 6.88
CA ILE A 80 -37.61 20.84 6.28
C ILE A 80 -36.10 20.79 6.57
N ASN A 81 -35.64 19.74 7.23
CA ASN A 81 -34.22 19.55 7.54
C ASN A 81 -33.58 18.72 6.44
N ILE A 82 -32.47 19.21 5.88
CA ILE A 82 -31.70 18.51 4.84
C ILE A 82 -30.35 18.09 5.42
N THR A 83 -30.00 16.83 5.22
CA THR A 83 -28.67 16.29 5.53
C THR A 83 -27.94 16.03 4.23
N ASN A 84 -26.76 16.64 4.06
CA ASN A 84 -25.82 16.27 3.00
C ASN A 84 -24.70 15.44 3.61
N HIS A 85 -24.54 14.20 3.15
CA HIS A 85 -23.59 13.23 3.68
C HIS A 85 -22.79 12.59 2.55
N ALA A 86 -21.49 12.39 2.76
CA ALA A 86 -20.62 11.67 1.85
C ALA A 86 -19.80 10.63 2.62
N SER A 87 -19.66 9.45 2.03
CA SER A 87 -18.70 8.42 2.45
C SER A 87 -17.67 8.26 1.34
N VAL A 88 -16.38 8.37 1.66
CA VAL A 88 -15.29 8.35 0.69
C VAL A 88 -14.50 7.05 0.83
N ALA A 89 -14.25 6.39 -0.30
CA ALA A 89 -13.47 5.16 -0.34
C ALA A 89 -11.98 5.45 -0.07
N GLN A 90 -11.31 4.45 0.50
CA GLN A 90 -9.87 4.38 0.48
C GLN A 90 -9.35 4.19 -0.95
N TRP A 91 -8.20 4.78 -1.28
CA TRP A 91 -7.49 4.59 -2.55
C TRP A 91 -5.99 4.52 -2.31
N ILE A 92 -5.30 3.84 -3.23
CA ILE A 92 -3.84 3.79 -3.30
C ILE A 92 -3.41 4.00 -4.75
N ASP A 93 -2.35 4.76 -4.92
CA ASP A 93 -1.62 4.92 -6.17
C ASP A 93 -0.16 4.58 -5.88
N TRP A 94 0.40 3.64 -6.63
CA TRP A 94 1.75 3.15 -6.42
C TRP A 94 2.41 2.78 -7.74
N SER A 95 3.73 2.89 -7.79
CA SER A 95 4.50 2.34 -8.89
C SER A 95 5.86 1.84 -8.40
N ILE A 96 6.37 0.81 -9.07
CA ILE A 96 7.67 0.23 -8.82
C ILE A 96 8.47 0.20 -10.12
N GLY A 97 9.73 0.65 -10.09
CA GLY A 97 10.57 0.82 -11.27
C GLY A 97 11.12 -0.48 -11.88
N GLY A 98 10.93 -1.60 -11.21
CA GLY A 98 11.37 -2.92 -11.63
C GLY A 98 11.01 -3.97 -10.59
N THR A 99 11.05 -5.24 -10.96
CA THR A 99 10.76 -6.37 -10.06
C THR A 99 11.87 -7.42 -10.03
N ARG A 100 13.02 -7.11 -10.64
CA ARG A 100 14.17 -8.02 -10.76
C ARG A 100 15.48 -7.25 -10.60
N TRP A 101 16.41 -7.83 -9.84
CA TRP A 101 17.82 -7.43 -9.80
C TRP A 101 18.68 -8.53 -10.42
N ASP A 102 19.53 -8.16 -11.38
CA ASP A 102 20.52 -9.07 -11.94
C ASP A 102 21.93 -8.62 -11.54
N TRP A 103 22.65 -9.50 -10.86
CA TRP A 103 24.04 -9.27 -10.45
C TRP A 103 25.00 -10.05 -11.34
N ARG A 104 26.06 -9.39 -11.84
CA ARG A 104 27.19 -10.06 -12.52
C ARG A 104 28.47 -9.81 -11.72
N ILE A 105 28.89 -10.81 -10.94
CA ILE A 105 29.98 -10.69 -9.98
C ILE A 105 31.26 -11.31 -10.54
N ARG A 106 32.37 -10.56 -10.52
CA ARG A 106 33.68 -11.05 -11.00
C ARG A 106 34.60 -11.60 -9.91
N LYS A 107 34.41 -11.16 -8.66
CA LYS A 107 35.26 -11.49 -7.52
C LYS A 107 34.43 -11.54 -6.24
N PRO A 108 34.85 -12.28 -5.22
CA PRO A 108 34.25 -12.20 -3.90
C PRO A 108 34.31 -10.78 -3.31
N GLY A 109 33.30 -10.43 -2.53
CA GLY A 109 33.13 -9.11 -1.94
C GLY A 109 31.70 -8.85 -1.45
N THR A 110 31.51 -7.70 -0.81
CA THR A 110 30.20 -7.17 -0.45
C THR A 110 29.82 -6.07 -1.42
N TYR A 111 28.66 -6.22 -2.06
CA TYR A 111 28.19 -5.32 -3.10
C TYR A 111 26.79 -4.80 -2.75
N ALA A 112 26.53 -3.52 -3.03
CA ALA A 112 25.21 -2.92 -2.92
C ALA A 112 24.88 -2.17 -4.23
N ALA A 113 23.64 -2.28 -4.70
CA ALA A 113 23.20 -1.70 -5.96
C ALA A 113 22.14 -0.62 -5.71
N ASP A 114 22.24 0.46 -6.49
CA ASP A 114 21.18 1.47 -6.58
C ASP A 114 19.89 0.85 -7.14
N CYS A 115 18.80 1.47 -6.76
CA CYS A 115 17.54 0.85 -6.46
C CYS A 115 16.58 0.68 -7.64
N ILE A 116 15.59 -0.16 -7.37
CA ILE A 116 14.25 -0.02 -7.93
C ILE A 116 13.55 1.12 -7.19
N ASN A 117 13.10 2.13 -7.93
CA ASN A 117 12.32 3.24 -7.37
C ASN A 117 10.91 2.75 -7.00
N PHE A 118 10.41 3.17 -5.85
CA PHE A 118 9.05 2.90 -5.39
C PHE A 118 8.36 4.21 -5.05
N THR A 119 7.19 4.45 -5.63
CA THR A 119 6.32 5.57 -5.26
C THR A 119 5.03 5.04 -4.68
N ILE A 120 4.49 5.74 -3.68
CA ILE A 120 3.24 5.39 -3.04
C ILE A 120 2.51 6.64 -2.56
N LYS A 121 1.20 6.66 -2.78
CA LYS A 121 0.28 7.70 -2.35
C LYS A 121 -1.04 7.05 -1.94
N SER A 122 -1.64 7.49 -0.85
CA SER A 122 -2.90 6.92 -0.33
C SER A 122 -3.64 7.94 0.53
N ASN A 123 -4.96 7.80 0.67
CA ASN A 123 -5.76 8.52 1.67
C ASN A 123 -6.04 7.70 2.95
N ASN A 124 -5.34 6.59 3.13
CA ASN A 124 -5.41 5.76 4.32
C ASN A 124 -4.07 5.06 4.60
N ASP A 125 -3.95 4.42 5.76
CA ASP A 125 -2.79 3.60 6.09
C ASP A 125 -2.60 2.52 5.02
N VAL A 126 -1.35 2.28 4.64
CA VAL A 126 -0.98 1.15 3.77
C VAL A 126 0.00 0.26 4.52
N ALA A 127 -0.42 -0.97 4.79
CA ALA A 127 0.48 -2.00 5.28
C ALA A 127 1.23 -2.66 4.13
N VAL A 128 2.49 -2.99 4.36
CA VAL A 128 3.36 -3.68 3.42
C VAL A 128 3.83 -4.97 4.08
N ASN A 129 3.50 -6.09 3.45
CA ASN A 129 3.90 -7.41 3.90
C ASN A 129 4.86 -8.03 2.89
N PHE A 130 5.85 -8.74 3.40
CA PHE A 130 6.86 -9.43 2.63
C PHE A 130 6.69 -10.92 2.88
N ASP A 131 6.79 -11.73 1.82
CA ASP A 131 6.72 -13.19 1.92
C ASP A 131 7.72 -13.83 0.97
N GLY A 132 8.36 -14.91 1.41
CA GLY A 132 9.32 -15.68 0.63
C GLY A 132 10.70 -15.03 0.43
N PHE A 133 11.03 -13.90 1.05
CA PHE A 133 12.35 -13.29 0.90
C PHE A 133 13.44 -14.16 1.56
N ALA A 134 14.46 -14.52 0.80
CA ALA A 134 15.55 -15.37 1.28
C ALA A 134 16.91 -14.97 0.68
N ASP A 135 17.92 -15.80 0.97
CA ASP A 135 19.18 -15.73 0.24
C ASP A 135 19.02 -16.16 -1.20
N LEU A 136 19.89 -15.64 -2.07
CA LEU A 136 19.97 -16.21 -3.41
C LEU A 136 20.47 -17.65 -3.27
N GLU A 137 19.72 -18.60 -3.79
CA GLU A 137 20.03 -20.03 -3.75
C GLU A 137 20.71 -20.46 -5.04
N TYR A 138 21.74 -21.30 -4.92
CA TYR A 138 22.44 -21.86 -6.05
C TYR A 138 21.52 -22.77 -6.85
N LEU A 139 21.40 -22.52 -8.16
CA LEU A 139 20.42 -23.24 -9.00
C LEU A 139 20.84 -24.68 -9.33
N GLU A 140 22.13 -25.02 -9.19
CA GLU A 140 22.64 -26.38 -9.43
C GLU A 140 22.81 -27.14 -8.10
N GLN A 141 21.69 -27.52 -7.47
CA GLN A 141 21.60 -28.06 -6.09
C GLN A 141 22.49 -29.29 -5.77
N SER A 142 23.10 -29.95 -6.76
CA SER A 142 24.00 -31.10 -6.59
C SER A 142 25.49 -30.75 -6.71
N ALA A 143 25.82 -29.47 -6.89
CA ALA A 143 27.18 -28.98 -7.06
C ALA A 143 27.42 -27.75 -6.16
N GLY A 144 28.68 -27.33 -6.04
CA GLY A 144 29.07 -26.12 -5.32
C GLY A 144 29.29 -26.29 -3.82
N VAL A 145 30.06 -25.35 -3.23
CA VAL A 145 30.51 -25.45 -1.83
C VAL A 145 29.58 -24.70 -0.89
N LYS A 146 29.35 -23.40 -1.12
CA LYS A 146 28.33 -22.62 -0.41
C LYS A 146 27.12 -22.42 -1.32
N GLN A 147 25.98 -22.95 -0.90
CA GLN A 147 24.72 -22.97 -1.68
C GLN A 147 23.95 -21.65 -1.67
N THR A 148 24.36 -20.68 -0.85
CA THR A 148 23.64 -19.42 -0.69
C THR A 148 24.57 -18.21 -0.79
N ILE A 149 24.04 -17.11 -1.29
CA ILE A 149 24.65 -15.78 -1.21
C ILE A 149 23.83 -14.94 -0.24
N ASP A 150 24.47 -14.41 0.79
CA ASP A 150 23.77 -13.66 1.82
C ASP A 150 23.17 -12.36 1.23
N THR A 151 21.84 -12.25 1.25
CA THR A 151 21.07 -11.13 0.70
C THR A 151 20.50 -10.21 1.77
N TYR A 152 20.58 -8.90 1.54
CA TYR A 152 20.09 -7.88 2.45
C TYR A 152 19.39 -6.77 1.67
N TYR A 153 18.47 -6.09 2.36
CA TYR A 153 17.73 -4.96 1.82
C TYR A 153 17.81 -3.75 2.75
N SER A 154 17.66 -2.57 2.16
CA SER A 154 17.54 -1.31 2.89
C SER A 154 16.75 -0.30 2.06
N TYR A 155 16.51 0.89 2.60
CA TYR A 155 15.72 1.94 1.96
C TYR A 155 16.34 3.32 2.19
N GLY A 156 16.05 4.27 1.29
CA GLY A 156 16.40 5.68 1.47
C GLY A 156 16.94 6.33 0.20
N GLY A 157 16.89 7.66 0.09
CA GLY A 157 17.23 8.38 -1.15
C GLY A 157 18.68 8.25 -1.65
N SER A 158 19.60 7.70 -0.84
CA SER A 158 21.01 7.45 -1.20
C SER A 158 21.56 6.20 -0.49
N ILE A 159 22.74 5.74 -0.89
CA ILE A 159 23.42 4.60 -0.25
C ILE A 159 23.81 4.90 1.20
N GLU A 160 24.14 6.16 1.51
CA GLU A 160 24.44 6.60 2.88
C GLU A 160 23.19 6.57 3.76
N ALA A 161 22.04 6.97 3.20
CA ALA A 161 20.76 6.85 3.89
C ALA A 161 20.41 5.39 4.14
N ALA A 162 20.57 4.51 3.14
CA ALA A 162 20.39 3.07 3.30
C ALA A 162 21.32 2.50 4.39
N GLN A 163 22.60 2.88 4.37
CA GLN A 163 23.55 2.45 5.38
C GLN A 163 23.17 2.94 6.79
N SER A 164 22.69 4.17 6.92
CA SER A 164 22.22 4.74 8.19
C SER A 164 20.93 4.09 8.69
N ASN A 165 20.01 3.76 7.78
CA ASN A 165 18.76 3.07 8.09
C ASN A 165 18.98 1.59 8.44
N GLY A 166 20.17 1.06 8.14
CA GLY A 166 20.56 -0.31 8.39
C GLY A 166 20.17 -1.26 7.27
N TRP A 167 20.82 -2.41 7.27
CA TRP A 167 20.56 -3.50 6.32
C TRP A 167 19.83 -4.63 7.02
N ILE A 168 18.67 -5.00 6.50
CA ILE A 168 17.83 -6.08 7.02
C ILE A 168 18.16 -7.34 6.23
N ARG A 169 18.33 -8.48 6.91
CA ARG A 169 18.52 -9.77 6.24
C ARG A 169 17.27 -10.10 5.43
N ALA A 170 17.41 -10.67 4.25
CA ALA A 170 16.27 -11.03 3.40
C ALA A 170 15.20 -11.83 4.17
N ALA A 171 15.60 -12.89 4.86
CA ALA A 171 14.70 -13.71 5.68
C ALA A 171 13.97 -12.93 6.80
N ASP A 172 14.59 -11.89 7.34
CA ASP A 172 14.02 -11.08 8.41
C ASP A 172 12.91 -10.15 7.91
N LEU A 173 12.90 -9.79 6.61
CA LEU A 173 11.83 -8.98 6.01
C LEU A 173 10.46 -9.66 6.11
N ASN A 174 10.42 -10.99 6.06
CA ASN A 174 9.16 -11.74 6.15
C ASN A 174 8.44 -11.54 7.49
N ASN A 175 9.15 -11.06 8.52
CA ASN A 175 8.60 -10.73 9.83
C ASN A 175 8.44 -9.21 10.06
N ALA A 176 8.77 -8.40 9.05
CA ALA A 176 8.65 -6.96 9.14
C ALA A 176 7.17 -6.56 9.04
N ASP A 177 6.70 -5.78 10.01
CA ASP A 177 5.40 -5.12 9.97
C ASP A 177 5.61 -3.67 9.57
N PHE A 178 5.53 -3.41 8.26
CA PHE A 178 5.77 -2.08 7.71
C PHE A 178 4.44 -1.39 7.40
N ILE A 179 4.27 -0.17 7.89
CA ILE A 179 3.07 0.63 7.68
C ILE A 179 3.47 2.03 7.22
N PHE A 180 2.89 2.47 6.11
CA PHE A 180 2.82 3.88 5.75
C PHE A 180 1.58 4.48 6.43
N PRO A 181 1.73 5.31 7.48
CA PRO A 181 0.59 5.87 8.18
C PRO A 181 -0.09 6.97 7.34
N ASP A 182 -1.40 7.08 7.50
CA ASP A 182 -2.23 8.14 6.98
C ASP A 182 -1.73 9.51 7.47
N GLY A 183 -1.62 10.44 6.53
CA GLY A 183 -1.11 11.77 6.81
C GLY A 183 -0.73 12.53 5.56
N SER A 184 -0.42 13.82 5.74
CA SER A 184 -0.13 14.74 4.65
C SER A 184 0.98 14.27 3.72
N ALA A 185 2.00 13.59 4.25
CA ALA A 185 3.11 13.05 3.46
C ALA A 185 2.65 11.94 2.52
N LEU A 186 1.88 10.96 3.02
CA LEU A 186 1.33 9.88 2.20
C LEU A 186 0.30 10.40 1.19
N HIS A 187 -0.49 11.42 1.56
CA HIS A 187 -1.44 12.07 0.64
C HIS A 187 -0.73 12.83 -0.48
N SER A 188 0.44 13.41 -0.20
CA SER A 188 1.24 14.12 -1.21
C SER A 188 2.00 13.16 -2.12
N GLY A 189 2.26 11.95 -1.64
CA GLY A 189 3.05 10.93 -2.33
C GLY A 189 4.45 10.85 -1.74
N LEU A 190 4.90 9.62 -1.51
CA LEU A 190 6.23 9.29 -1.04
C LEU A 190 7.03 8.66 -2.18
N ASN A 191 8.34 8.92 -2.18
CA ASN A 191 9.27 8.29 -3.10
C ASN A 191 10.41 7.68 -2.28
N TYR A 192 10.59 6.37 -2.44
CA TYR A 192 11.66 5.62 -1.82
C TYR A 192 12.44 4.84 -2.85
N LYS A 193 13.67 4.54 -2.46
CA LYS A 193 14.58 3.67 -3.19
C LYS A 193 14.75 2.40 -2.37
N LEU A 194 14.43 1.24 -2.94
CA LEU A 194 14.70 -0.06 -2.33
C LEU A 194 16.11 -0.51 -2.76
N TRP A 195 17.03 -0.63 -1.81
CA TRP A 195 18.41 -1.03 -2.05
C TRP A 195 18.58 -2.53 -1.79
N ASN A 196 19.39 -3.18 -2.62
CA ASN A 196 19.77 -4.58 -2.45
C ASN A 196 21.29 -4.67 -2.20
N LYS A 197 21.69 -5.54 -1.28
CA LYS A 197 23.08 -5.85 -0.96
C LYS A 197 23.28 -7.35 -0.90
N ILE A 198 24.37 -7.83 -1.48
CA ILE A 198 24.77 -9.24 -1.47
C ILE A 198 26.19 -9.41 -0.92
N VAL A 199 26.46 -10.55 -0.30
CA VAL A 199 27.80 -10.93 0.18
C VAL A 199 28.25 -12.20 -0.53
N VAL A 200 29.21 -12.05 -1.43
CA VAL A 200 29.79 -13.15 -2.21
C VAL A 200 31.12 -13.54 -1.60
N GLU A 201 31.26 -14.80 -1.25
CA GLU A 201 32.44 -15.34 -0.57
C GLU A 201 33.30 -16.21 -1.50
N ASN A 202 34.53 -16.53 -1.08
CA ASN A 202 35.43 -17.40 -1.85
C ASN A 202 34.87 -18.83 -2.05
N CYS A 203 33.93 -19.26 -1.21
CA CYS A 203 33.29 -20.57 -1.28
C CYS A 203 32.00 -20.58 -2.11
N ASN A 204 31.51 -19.42 -2.60
CA ASN A 204 30.43 -19.42 -3.58
C ASN A 204 30.98 -19.88 -4.93
N SER A 205 30.39 -20.95 -5.46
CA SER A 205 30.76 -21.50 -6.76
C SER A 205 30.21 -20.63 -7.89
N SER A 206 30.90 -20.61 -9.03
CA SER A 206 30.46 -19.85 -10.20
C SER A 206 29.26 -20.53 -10.86
N CYS A 207 28.07 -19.95 -10.74
CA CYS A 207 26.93 -20.16 -11.61
C CYS A 207 25.85 -19.13 -11.22
N GLU A 208 24.61 -19.42 -11.59
CA GLU A 208 23.43 -18.62 -11.27
C GLU A 208 22.91 -18.93 -9.86
N TYR A 209 22.48 -17.88 -9.17
CA TYR A 209 21.81 -17.94 -7.89
C TYR A 209 20.53 -17.10 -7.97
N GLU A 210 19.43 -17.57 -7.41
CA GLU A 210 18.14 -16.87 -7.52
C GLU A 210 17.33 -17.01 -6.22
N ASP A 211 16.48 -16.01 -5.98
CA ASP A 211 15.39 -16.05 -5.00
C ASP A 211 14.16 -15.37 -5.63
N THR A 212 12.96 -15.82 -5.26
CA THR A 212 11.69 -15.20 -5.68
C THR A 212 10.81 -14.97 -4.46
N ALA A 213 10.34 -13.73 -4.33
CA ALA A 213 9.57 -13.29 -3.18
C ALA A 213 8.40 -12.38 -3.59
N THR A 214 7.46 -12.16 -2.68
CA THR A 214 6.25 -11.37 -2.89
C THR A 214 6.19 -10.19 -1.93
N ILE A 215 5.82 -9.00 -2.45
CA ILE A 215 5.47 -7.82 -1.66
C ILE A 215 3.98 -7.58 -1.84
N THR A 216 3.24 -7.52 -0.73
CA THR A 216 1.79 -7.26 -0.71
C THR A 216 1.53 -5.90 -0.09
N LEU A 217 0.84 -5.02 -0.83
CA LEU A 217 0.35 -3.73 -0.34
C LEU A 217 -1.12 -3.87 0.08
N THR A 218 -1.45 -3.50 1.31
CA THR A 218 -2.81 -3.58 1.86
C THR A 218 -3.27 -2.20 2.33
N VAL A 219 -4.20 -1.59 1.61
CA VAL A 219 -4.88 -0.37 2.06
C VAL A 219 -5.83 -0.72 3.19
N ARG A 220 -5.71 -0.03 4.32
CA ARG A 220 -6.55 -0.27 5.50
C ARG A 220 -7.88 0.47 5.40
N ASN A 221 -8.78 0.14 6.33
CA ASN A 221 -10.08 0.81 6.49
C ASN A 221 -11.02 0.73 5.26
N MET A 222 -11.02 -0.43 4.61
CA MET A 222 -11.89 -0.78 3.47
C MET A 222 -13.36 -0.46 3.78
N LYS A 223 -14.00 0.33 2.92
CA LYS A 223 -15.44 0.63 3.06
C LYS A 223 -16.30 -0.59 2.72
N HIS A 224 -17.36 -0.81 3.50
CA HIS A 224 -18.22 -1.98 3.34
C HIS A 224 -18.88 -2.07 1.95
N TRP A 225 -19.07 -0.93 1.28
CA TRP A 225 -19.67 -0.80 -0.05
C TRP A 225 -18.66 -0.91 -1.21
N ILE A 226 -17.36 -1.11 -0.92
CA ILE A 226 -16.32 -1.43 -1.91
C ILE A 226 -16.00 -2.93 -1.86
N ASP A 227 -15.86 -3.54 -3.03
CA ASP A 227 -15.35 -4.89 -3.20
C ASP A 227 -13.82 -4.89 -3.08
N PRO A 228 -13.23 -5.58 -2.08
CA PRO A 228 -11.79 -5.57 -1.85
C PRO A 228 -10.98 -6.25 -2.97
N GLU A 229 -11.58 -7.15 -3.75
CA GLU A 229 -10.88 -7.88 -4.81
C GLU A 229 -10.78 -7.06 -6.10
N THR A 230 -11.85 -6.32 -6.42
CA THR A 230 -11.94 -5.56 -7.68
C THR A 230 -11.69 -4.07 -7.52
N GLY A 231 -11.81 -3.53 -6.31
CA GLY A 231 -11.77 -2.10 -6.02
C GLY A 231 -13.02 -1.31 -6.45
N ASN A 232 -14.03 -2.00 -7.00
CA ASN A 232 -15.27 -1.39 -7.49
C ASN A 232 -16.34 -1.29 -6.41
N PHE A 233 -17.43 -0.59 -6.69
CA PHE A 233 -18.64 -0.66 -5.88
C PHE A 233 -19.20 -2.10 -5.87
N LYS A 234 -19.62 -2.58 -4.71
CA LYS A 234 -20.41 -3.81 -4.59
C LYS A 234 -21.76 -3.69 -5.30
N SER A 235 -22.33 -4.81 -5.71
CA SER A 235 -23.71 -4.85 -6.24
C SER A 235 -24.74 -4.42 -5.19
N ASP A 236 -24.54 -4.82 -3.93
CA ASP A 236 -25.31 -4.36 -2.78
C ASP A 236 -24.60 -3.19 -2.08
N GLN A 237 -25.34 -2.13 -1.80
CA GLN A 237 -24.86 -0.87 -1.20
C GLN A 237 -25.49 -0.62 0.18
N THR A 238 -26.21 -1.62 0.71
CA THR A 238 -26.82 -1.59 2.05
C THR A 238 -25.87 -2.05 3.15
#